data_AF-A0A0N8QMH5-F1
#
_entry.id   AF-A0A0N8QMH5-F1
#
_cell.length_a   1.000
_cell.length_b   1.000
_cell.length_c   1.000
_cell.angle_alpha   90.00
_cell.angle_beta   90.00
_cell.angle_gamma   90.00
#
_symmetry.space_group_name_H-M   'P 1'
#
loop_
_entity.id
_entity.type
_entity.pdbx_description
1 polymer ?
#
loop_
_entity_poly.entity_id
_entity_poly.type
_entity_poly.pdbx_seq_one_letter_code
_entity_poly.pdbx_strand_id
1 'polypeptide(L)'
;MSSVQRRDERFSGHESFVCRYGWLPKLHQAIVNDPLALRDEAQATITLGIGRNMVKSIQFWGEAFGIVNGRDSAGLQSGPIGRLLLSKAGWDPYLEQPESLWLLHWWISSHAEIAVWNLVFGSATYSRFDRKTLIAGLENQASASNKKLAVSTLEQHSSIFLHSYKREESAGDDTSWCPLQDLGLFEEVTADDGRTVYLVGRNAPLGLSSRVFLFSLIDYFKRQNTNSLSLTKIVHGEFSPGSVFRLDNFQVSSLIEGVEKEFGGVVRFIDTADTQQIILDKTLAPAWADCLLGVGEELNV
;
A
#
# COMPACT_ATOMS: atom_id res chain seq x y z
N MET A 1 8.22 19.21 -18.00
CA MET A 1 8.10 17.90 -17.33
C MET A 1 8.63 18.06 -15.91
N SER A 2 7.77 18.43 -14.97
CA SER A 2 8.13 18.40 -13.55
C SER A 2 8.02 16.95 -13.11
N SER A 3 9.15 16.27 -12.94
CA SER A 3 9.15 15.03 -12.16
C SER A 3 8.69 15.42 -10.77
N VAL A 4 7.59 14.83 -10.30
CA VAL A 4 7.22 14.93 -8.89
C VAL A 4 8.39 14.35 -8.12
N GLN A 5 9.12 15.22 -7.41
CA GLN A 5 10.28 14.83 -6.64
C GLN A 5 9.77 13.93 -5.51
N ARG A 6 9.99 12.62 -5.65
CA ARG A 6 9.63 11.65 -4.61
C ARG A 6 10.33 12.04 -3.32
N ARG A 7 9.62 11.91 -2.19
CA ARG A 7 10.23 12.09 -0.87
C ARG A 7 11.31 11.04 -0.68
N ASP A 8 12.27 11.35 0.17
CA ASP A 8 13.31 10.41 0.56
C ASP A 8 12.71 9.11 1.11
N GLU A 9 13.18 7.98 0.58
CA GLU A 9 12.69 6.68 1.01
C GLU A 9 13.13 6.35 2.45
N ARG A 10 12.21 5.72 3.19
CA ARG A 10 12.38 5.26 4.57
C ARG A 10 12.83 3.81 4.58
N PHE A 11 13.89 3.54 5.35
CA PHE A 11 14.43 2.19 5.59
C PHE A 11 14.21 1.71 7.04
N SER A 12 13.50 2.52 7.84
CA SER A 12 13.26 2.28 9.26
C SER A 12 12.04 3.08 9.74
N GLY A 13 11.68 2.93 11.03
CA GLY A 13 10.54 3.60 11.68
C GLY A 13 9.46 2.64 12.18
N HIS A 14 9.44 1.40 11.68
CA HIS A 14 8.54 0.35 12.15
C HIS A 14 8.93 -0.24 13.52
N GLU A 15 10.06 0.17 14.12
CA GLU A 15 10.54 -0.27 15.45
C GLU A 15 10.60 -1.81 15.61
N SER A 16 11.03 -2.54 14.56
CA SER A 16 11.02 -4.01 14.53
C SER A 16 9.65 -4.70 14.67
N PHE A 17 8.54 -3.98 14.54
CA PHE A 17 7.21 -4.59 14.57
C PHE A 17 6.54 -4.55 13.21
N VAL A 18 5.99 -5.67 12.78
CA VAL A 18 4.96 -5.70 11.74
C VAL A 18 3.71 -4.98 12.23
N CYS A 19 2.95 -4.39 11.30
CA CYS A 19 1.60 -3.94 11.62
C CYS A 19 0.79 -5.14 12.10
N ARG A 20 -0.05 -4.96 13.12
CA ARG A 20 -0.86 -6.06 13.68
C ARG A 20 -2.33 -5.86 13.35
N TYR A 21 -3.06 -6.97 13.28
CA TYR A 21 -4.51 -6.96 13.12
C TYR A 21 -5.15 -6.12 14.25
N GLY A 22 -6.03 -5.19 13.87
CA GLY A 22 -6.68 -4.25 14.79
C GLY A 22 -5.86 -3.00 15.17
N TRP A 23 -4.58 -2.86 14.79
CA TRP A 23 -3.83 -1.62 15.06
C TRP A 23 -4.43 -0.42 14.32
N LEU A 24 -4.68 -0.54 13.03
CA LEU A 24 -5.15 0.58 12.21
C LEU A 24 -6.53 1.11 12.66
N PRO A 25 -7.56 0.26 12.90
CA PRO A 25 -8.84 0.71 13.47
C PRO A 25 -8.69 1.37 14.85
N LYS A 26 -7.88 0.79 15.74
CA LYS A 26 -7.63 1.36 17.09
C LYS A 26 -6.99 2.74 17.00
N LEU A 27 -5.95 2.88 16.16
CA LEU A 27 -5.28 4.15 15.95
C LEU A 27 -6.25 5.21 15.43
N HIS A 28 -7.01 4.87 14.38
CA HIS A 28 -7.97 5.78 13.78
C HIS A 28 -9.03 6.23 14.80
N GLN A 29 -9.59 5.29 15.55
CA GLN A 29 -10.57 5.60 16.60
C GLN A 29 -9.98 6.50 17.70
N ALA A 30 -8.73 6.26 18.11
CA ALA A 30 -8.06 7.08 19.11
C ALA A 30 -7.88 8.53 18.64
N ILE A 31 -7.40 8.74 17.40
CA ILE A 31 -7.14 10.10 16.89
C ILE A 31 -8.40 10.86 16.51
N VAL A 32 -9.50 10.17 16.18
CA VAL A 32 -10.82 10.79 15.96
C VAL A 32 -11.38 11.36 17.25
N ASN A 33 -11.12 10.68 18.39
CA ASN A 33 -11.56 11.14 19.70
C ASN A 33 -10.64 12.23 20.25
N ASP A 34 -9.33 12.08 20.07
CA ASP A 34 -8.31 13.05 20.50
C ASP A 34 -7.15 13.09 19.49
N PRO A 35 -7.03 14.16 18.69
CA PRO A 35 -5.91 14.33 17.76
C PRO A 35 -4.52 14.26 18.42
N LEU A 36 -4.44 14.50 19.74
CA LEU A 36 -3.21 14.44 20.53
C LEU A 36 -3.00 13.09 21.23
N ALA A 37 -3.81 12.06 20.95
CA ALA A 37 -3.80 10.77 21.65
C ALA A 37 -2.43 10.07 21.68
N LEU A 38 -1.53 10.35 20.73
CA LEU A 38 -0.17 9.78 20.69
C LEU A 38 0.93 10.70 21.22
N ARG A 39 0.61 11.92 21.67
CA ARG A 39 1.60 12.91 22.10
C ARG A 39 2.27 12.54 23.41
N ASP A 40 1.51 11.96 24.34
CA ASP A 40 2.03 11.37 25.57
C ASP A 40 2.08 9.84 25.40
N GLU A 41 3.28 9.27 25.34
CA GLU A 41 3.47 7.83 25.14
C GLU A 41 2.84 6.97 26.26
N ALA A 42 2.84 7.46 27.50
CA ALA A 42 2.25 6.72 28.62
C ALA A 42 0.73 6.70 28.51
N GLN A 43 0.12 7.83 28.16
CA GLN A 43 -1.33 7.88 27.90
C GLN A 43 -1.70 7.08 26.65
N ALA A 44 -0.90 7.14 25.58
CA ALA A 44 -1.12 6.38 24.36
C ALA A 44 -1.11 4.87 24.59
N THR A 45 -0.21 4.39 25.46
CA THR A 45 -0.13 2.99 25.89
C THR A 45 -1.47 2.54 26.49
N ILE A 46 -2.08 3.37 27.35
CA ILE A 46 -3.37 3.10 27.99
C ILE A 46 -4.51 3.15 26.96
N THR A 47 -4.56 4.22 26.17
CA THR A 47 -5.64 4.46 25.18
C THR A 47 -5.69 3.37 24.12
N LEU A 48 -4.54 2.91 23.62
CA LEU A 48 -4.46 1.90 22.56
C LEU A 48 -4.39 0.46 23.10
N GLY A 49 -4.08 0.29 24.39
CA GLY A 49 -3.85 -1.02 25.00
C GLY A 49 -2.66 -1.76 24.36
N ILE A 50 -1.57 -1.05 24.06
CA ILE A 50 -0.34 -1.61 23.47
C ILE A 50 0.88 -1.21 24.29
N GLY A 51 2.01 -1.92 24.11
CA GLY A 51 3.25 -1.60 24.82
C GLY A 51 3.89 -0.29 24.35
N ARG A 52 4.69 0.36 25.22
CA ARG A 52 5.38 1.63 24.95
C ARG A 52 6.16 1.64 23.63
N ASN A 53 6.95 0.60 23.37
CA ASN A 53 7.74 0.49 22.14
C ASN A 53 6.89 0.33 20.87
N MET A 54 5.61 -0.03 21.00
CA MET A 54 4.69 -0.20 19.88
C MET A 54 4.01 1.11 19.48
N VAL A 55 3.99 2.14 20.34
CA VAL A 55 3.32 3.43 20.06
C VAL A 55 3.93 4.12 18.83
N LYS A 56 5.25 4.12 18.70
CA LYS A 56 5.92 4.67 17.51
C LYS A 56 5.67 3.82 16.26
N SER A 57 5.63 2.51 16.42
CA SER A 57 5.37 1.58 15.31
C SER A 57 3.96 1.70 14.76
N ILE A 58 2.93 1.79 15.63
CA ILE A 58 1.56 1.97 15.18
C ILE A 58 1.36 3.30 14.45
N GLN A 59 2.03 4.37 14.92
CA GLN A 59 2.02 5.64 14.19
C GLN A 59 2.69 5.49 12.81
N PHE A 60 3.87 4.87 12.75
CA PHE A 60 4.56 4.59 11.49
C PHE A 60 3.65 3.87 10.49
N TRP A 61 2.99 2.78 10.92
CA TRP A 61 2.09 2.02 10.05
C TRP A 61 0.84 2.82 9.68
N GLY A 62 0.27 3.57 10.61
CA GLY A 62 -0.87 4.46 10.34
C GLY A 62 -0.57 5.48 9.25
N GLU A 63 0.61 6.10 9.30
CA GLU A 63 1.08 7.03 8.27
C GLU A 63 1.35 6.29 6.94
N ALA A 64 2.07 5.17 7.00
CA ALA A 64 2.42 4.37 5.82
C ALA A 64 1.20 3.85 5.05
N PHE A 65 0.14 3.46 5.75
CA PHE A 65 -1.11 3.00 5.16
C PHE A 65 -2.10 4.12 4.84
N GLY A 66 -1.77 5.39 5.10
CA GLY A 66 -2.66 6.52 4.84
C GLY A 66 -3.88 6.57 5.76
N ILE A 67 -3.82 5.89 6.90
CA ILE A 67 -4.85 5.89 7.93
C ILE A 67 -4.86 7.22 8.67
N VAL A 68 -3.66 7.74 8.92
CA VAL A 68 -3.45 9.06 9.52
C VAL A 68 -2.50 9.87 8.65
N ASN A 69 -2.66 11.18 8.67
CA ASN A 69 -1.67 12.12 8.14
C ASN A 69 -1.03 12.82 9.34
N GLY A 70 0.30 12.77 9.43
CA GLY A 70 1.02 13.56 10.42
C GLY A 70 1.11 15.02 10.00
N ARG A 71 0.74 15.98 10.88
CA ARG A 71 1.17 17.39 10.81
C ARG A 71 0.85 18.22 12.05
N ASP A 72 1.82 19.07 12.41
CA ASP A 72 1.79 20.23 13.31
C ASP A 72 1.25 20.07 14.74
N SER A 73 1.37 21.17 15.51
CA SER A 73 1.04 21.27 16.93
C SER A 73 -0.40 20.85 17.28
N ALA A 74 -1.28 20.77 16.28
CA ALA A 74 -2.67 20.35 16.38
C ALA A 74 -2.87 18.82 16.48
N GLY A 75 -1.86 18.00 16.18
CA GLY A 75 -1.92 16.53 16.34
C GLY A 75 -2.20 15.75 15.05
N LEU A 76 -2.47 14.46 15.20
CA LEU A 76 -2.75 13.55 14.08
C LEU A 76 -4.16 13.75 13.55
N GLN A 77 -4.30 13.69 12.23
CA GLN A 77 -5.59 13.73 11.55
C GLN A 77 -5.82 12.46 10.74
N SER A 78 -7.09 12.12 10.49
CA SER A 78 -7.41 10.99 9.63
C SER A 78 -6.88 11.24 8.22
N GLY A 79 -6.14 10.28 7.68
CA GLY A 79 -5.66 10.29 6.31
C GLY A 79 -6.73 9.84 5.30
N PRO A 80 -6.45 9.91 3.99
CA PRO A 80 -7.41 9.56 2.94
C PRO A 80 -7.98 8.14 3.10
N ILE A 81 -7.11 7.15 3.33
CA ILE A 81 -7.53 5.74 3.50
C ILE A 81 -8.26 5.55 4.82
N GLY A 82 -7.81 6.22 5.89
CA GLY A 82 -8.49 6.18 7.18
C GLY A 82 -9.93 6.70 7.10
N ARG A 83 -10.17 7.79 6.37
CA ARG A 83 -11.54 8.31 6.17
C ARG A 83 -12.40 7.37 5.33
N LEU A 84 -11.84 6.82 4.25
CA LEU A 84 -12.56 5.92 3.34
C LEU A 84 -12.95 4.60 4.00
N LEU A 85 -12.01 3.97 4.71
CA LEU A 85 -12.23 2.64 5.29
C LEU A 85 -12.83 2.72 6.70
N LEU A 86 -12.22 3.52 7.59
CA LEU A 86 -12.36 3.38 9.03
C LEU A 86 -13.30 4.38 9.69
N SER A 87 -13.84 5.34 8.93
CA SER A 87 -14.89 6.22 9.46
C SER A 87 -16.15 5.42 9.80
N LYS A 88 -17.03 5.98 10.63
CA LYS A 88 -18.28 5.31 11.06
C LYS A 88 -19.16 4.82 9.90
N ALA A 89 -19.12 5.53 8.76
CA ALA A 89 -19.80 5.17 7.52
C ALA A 89 -18.81 4.78 6.40
N GLY A 90 -17.57 4.44 6.78
CA GLY A 90 -16.53 3.98 5.88
C GLY A 90 -16.86 2.61 5.32
N TRP A 91 -16.08 2.18 4.33
CA TRP A 91 -16.33 0.94 3.61
C TRP A 91 -16.15 -0.30 4.46
N ASP A 92 -15.26 -0.25 5.45
CA ASP A 92 -14.89 -1.40 6.26
C ASP A 92 -14.25 -0.94 7.58
N PRO A 93 -15.06 -0.51 8.57
CA PRO A 93 -14.56 0.05 9.82
C PRO A 93 -13.68 -0.88 10.66
N TYR A 94 -13.71 -2.18 10.35
CA TYR A 94 -13.03 -3.23 11.11
C TYR A 94 -11.91 -3.95 10.33
N LEU A 95 -11.68 -3.60 9.05
CA LEU A 95 -10.72 -4.26 8.15
C LEU A 95 -10.98 -5.76 7.96
N GLU A 96 -12.25 -6.14 7.82
CA GLU A 96 -12.68 -7.52 7.65
C GLU A 96 -12.81 -7.93 6.17
N GLN A 97 -12.82 -6.96 5.25
CA GLN A 97 -13.01 -7.20 3.83
C GLN A 97 -11.66 -7.32 3.11
N PRO A 98 -11.45 -8.39 2.29
CA PRO A 98 -10.22 -8.54 1.50
C PRO A 98 -9.90 -7.34 0.59
N GLU A 99 -10.92 -6.67 0.05
CA GLU A 99 -10.71 -5.49 -0.81
C GLU A 99 -10.03 -4.33 -0.05
N SER A 100 -10.32 -4.16 1.24
CA SER A 100 -9.70 -3.15 2.09
C SER A 100 -8.20 -3.40 2.23
N LEU A 101 -7.79 -4.66 2.32
CA LEU A 101 -6.39 -5.07 2.40
C LEU A 101 -5.66 -4.78 1.08
N TRP A 102 -6.32 -4.97 -0.06
CA TRP A 102 -5.78 -4.58 -1.36
C TRP A 102 -5.62 -3.05 -1.48
N LEU A 103 -6.55 -2.26 -0.92
CA LEU A 103 -6.42 -0.81 -0.87
C LEU A 103 -5.24 -0.37 0.01
N LEU A 104 -5.06 -1.01 1.17
CA LEU A 104 -3.89 -0.78 2.04
C LEU A 104 -2.59 -1.11 1.31
N HIS A 105 -2.54 -2.26 0.63
CA HIS A 105 -1.41 -2.70 -0.18
C HIS A 105 -1.08 -1.72 -1.32
N TRP A 106 -2.10 -1.22 -2.02
CA TRP A 106 -1.93 -0.18 -3.03
C TRP A 106 -1.28 1.06 -2.43
N TRP A 107 -1.85 1.58 -1.34
CA TRP A 107 -1.41 2.82 -0.73
C TRP A 107 0.03 2.75 -0.23
N ILE A 108 0.38 1.70 0.54
CA ILE A 108 1.74 1.55 1.06
C ILE A 108 2.77 1.42 -0.07
N SER A 109 2.41 0.75 -1.17
CA SER A 109 3.31 0.53 -2.29
C SER A 109 3.47 1.75 -3.20
N SER A 110 2.53 2.69 -3.19
CA SER A 110 2.52 3.83 -4.13
C SER A 110 2.72 5.20 -3.48
N HIS A 111 2.49 5.35 -2.17
CA HIS A 111 2.54 6.64 -1.44
C HIS A 111 3.46 6.67 -0.21
N ALA A 112 3.78 5.52 0.40
CA ALA A 112 4.46 5.52 1.71
C ALA A 112 5.96 5.83 1.65
N GLU A 113 6.57 5.72 0.46
CA GLU A 113 8.02 5.85 0.26
C GLU A 113 8.83 4.95 1.20
N ILE A 114 8.39 3.71 1.37
CA ILE A 114 9.13 2.70 2.14
C ILE A 114 9.95 1.88 1.18
N ALA A 115 11.28 1.91 1.36
CA ALA A 115 12.24 1.44 0.36
C ALA A 115 11.96 0.02 -0.13
N VAL A 116 11.68 -0.93 0.78
CA VAL A 116 11.44 -2.33 0.42
C VAL A 116 10.11 -2.55 -0.31
N TRP A 117 9.05 -1.80 0.02
CA TRP A 117 7.81 -1.84 -0.76
C TRP A 117 8.03 -1.24 -2.15
N ASN A 118 8.75 -0.12 -2.24
CA ASN A 118 9.11 0.50 -3.51
C ASN A 118 9.93 -0.44 -4.40
N LEU A 119 10.93 -1.11 -3.82
CA LEU A 119 11.80 -2.06 -4.54
C LEU A 119 10.99 -3.23 -5.10
N VAL A 120 10.14 -3.83 -4.26
CA VAL A 120 9.42 -5.04 -4.64
C VAL A 120 8.27 -4.72 -5.58
N PHE A 121 7.43 -3.73 -5.25
CA PHE A 121 6.18 -3.47 -5.98
C PHE A 121 6.25 -2.34 -7.00
N GLY A 122 7.35 -1.58 -7.03
CA GLY A 122 7.54 -0.50 -8.01
C GLY A 122 7.63 -0.99 -9.45
N SER A 123 8.08 -2.22 -9.68
CA SER A 123 8.09 -2.87 -10.98
C SER A 123 7.93 -4.38 -10.84
N ALA A 124 7.78 -5.09 -11.96
CA ALA A 124 7.69 -6.55 -11.99
C ALA A 124 9.03 -7.29 -11.73
N THR A 125 10.15 -6.58 -11.52
CA THR A 125 11.49 -7.18 -11.39
C THR A 125 11.60 -8.15 -10.22
N TYR A 126 10.94 -7.87 -9.09
CA TYR A 126 10.96 -8.72 -7.89
C TYR A 126 9.73 -9.65 -7.83
N SER A 127 9.42 -10.34 -8.93
CA SER A 127 8.40 -11.40 -8.95
C SER A 127 8.90 -12.73 -8.37
N ARG A 128 10.24 -12.94 -8.37
CA ARG A 128 10.94 -14.08 -7.78
C ARG A 128 12.28 -13.64 -7.21
N PHE A 129 12.55 -13.89 -5.93
CA PHE A 129 13.81 -13.52 -5.30
C PHE A 129 14.10 -14.33 -4.03
N ASP A 130 15.36 -14.43 -3.62
CA ASP A 130 15.73 -14.89 -2.28
C ASP A 130 16.02 -13.68 -1.36
N ARG A 131 16.15 -13.94 -0.04
CA ARG A 131 16.40 -12.88 0.95
C ARG A 131 17.71 -12.13 0.68
N LYS A 132 18.75 -12.80 0.17
CA LYS A 132 20.05 -12.19 -0.13
C LYS A 132 19.93 -11.19 -1.28
N THR A 133 19.20 -11.56 -2.35
CA THR A 133 18.89 -10.67 -3.47
C THR A 133 18.11 -9.44 -3.00
N LEU A 134 17.12 -9.61 -2.12
CA LEU A 134 16.35 -8.49 -1.58
C LEU A 134 17.24 -7.48 -0.82
N ILE A 135 18.09 -7.98 0.08
CA ILE A 135 19.00 -7.13 0.88
C ILE A 135 19.98 -6.39 -0.03
N ALA A 136 20.58 -7.07 -1.01
CA ALA A 136 21.50 -6.45 -1.96
C ALA A 136 20.79 -5.37 -2.82
N GLY A 137 19.54 -5.60 -3.19
CA GLY A 137 18.71 -4.60 -3.87
C GLY A 137 18.50 -3.34 -3.04
N LEU A 138 18.18 -3.49 -1.75
CA LEU A 138 18.03 -2.38 -0.82
C LEU A 138 19.34 -1.63 -0.58
N GLU A 139 20.46 -2.34 -0.48
CA GLU A 139 21.78 -1.72 -0.35
C GLU A 139 22.11 -0.84 -1.57
N ASN A 140 21.81 -1.33 -2.77
CA ASN A 140 21.99 -0.56 -4.01
C ASN A 140 21.07 0.68 -4.04
N GLN A 141 19.81 0.54 -3.64
CA GLN A 141 18.84 1.64 -3.58
C GLN A 141 19.22 2.71 -2.54
N ALA A 142 19.71 2.29 -1.37
CA ALA A 142 20.23 3.20 -0.34
C ALA A 142 21.48 3.95 -0.87
N SER A 143 22.40 3.24 -1.50
CA SER A 143 23.63 3.81 -2.07
C SER A 143 23.33 4.82 -3.18
N ALA A 144 22.35 4.54 -4.05
CA ALA A 144 21.89 5.47 -5.08
C ALA A 144 21.31 6.77 -4.51
N SER A 145 20.80 6.72 -3.26
CA SER A 145 20.32 7.88 -2.51
C SER A 145 21.39 8.47 -1.57
N ASN A 146 22.68 8.13 -1.75
CA ASN A 146 23.80 8.54 -0.90
C ASN A 146 23.63 8.17 0.60
N LYS A 147 22.84 7.14 0.92
CA LYS A 147 22.66 6.61 2.27
C LYS A 147 23.54 5.37 2.44
N LYS A 148 24.32 5.32 3.52
CA LYS A 148 25.06 4.12 3.93
C LYS A 148 24.42 3.55 5.19
N LEU A 149 23.75 2.41 5.06
CA LEU A 149 23.03 1.77 6.15
C LEU A 149 23.81 0.57 6.68
N ALA A 150 23.62 0.23 7.95
CA ALA A 150 24.16 -1.00 8.51
C ALA A 150 23.45 -2.21 7.91
N VAL A 151 24.19 -3.32 7.72
CA VAL A 151 23.63 -4.58 7.20
C VAL A 151 22.45 -5.05 8.05
N SER A 152 22.57 -4.97 9.38
CA SER A 152 21.50 -5.33 10.32
C SER A 152 20.21 -4.51 10.10
N THR A 153 20.32 -3.24 9.73
CA THR A 153 19.15 -2.41 9.39
C THR A 153 18.45 -2.93 8.14
N LEU A 154 19.21 -3.29 7.10
CA LEU A 154 18.66 -3.83 5.85
C LEU A 154 18.04 -5.22 6.05
N GLU A 155 18.69 -6.07 6.84
CA GLU A 155 18.19 -7.39 7.22
C GLU A 155 16.87 -7.28 7.99
N GLN A 156 16.82 -6.41 8.98
CA GLN A 156 15.62 -6.16 9.77
C GLN A 156 14.50 -5.57 8.89
N HIS A 157 14.81 -4.61 8.02
CA HIS A 157 13.83 -4.00 7.12
C HIS A 157 13.24 -5.02 6.15
N SER A 158 14.09 -5.86 5.55
CA SER A 158 13.68 -7.00 4.70
C SER A 158 12.84 -8.01 5.48
N SER A 159 13.21 -8.27 6.73
CA SER A 159 12.48 -9.20 7.58
C SER A 159 11.07 -8.70 7.87
N ILE A 160 10.91 -7.44 8.27
CA ILE A 160 9.59 -6.85 8.55
C ILE A 160 8.70 -6.85 7.31
N PHE A 161 9.28 -6.60 6.13
CA PHE A 161 8.56 -6.71 4.88
C PHE A 161 8.03 -8.12 4.62
N LEU A 162 8.90 -9.13 4.69
CA LEU A 162 8.51 -10.52 4.43
C LEU A 162 7.44 -10.99 5.43
N HIS A 163 7.62 -10.68 6.71
CA HIS A 163 6.63 -10.97 7.75
C HIS A 163 5.32 -10.20 7.59
N SER A 164 5.31 -9.09 6.86
CA SER A 164 4.07 -8.35 6.61
C SER A 164 3.16 -9.10 5.63
N TYR A 165 3.70 -9.96 4.77
CA TYR A 165 2.94 -10.70 3.76
C TYR A 165 2.91 -12.21 3.95
N LYS A 166 3.83 -12.77 4.74
CA LYS A 166 3.91 -14.20 4.98
C LYS A 166 4.09 -14.47 6.47
N ARG A 167 3.29 -15.39 7.00
CA ARG A 167 3.42 -15.90 8.36
C ARG A 167 4.55 -16.92 8.41
N GLU A 168 5.42 -16.84 9.41
CA GLU A 168 6.37 -17.92 9.70
C GLU A 168 5.59 -19.16 10.17
N GLU A 169 5.91 -20.34 9.65
CA GLU A 169 5.24 -21.59 10.05
C GLU A 169 5.45 -21.91 11.54
N SER A 170 6.54 -21.45 12.14
CA SER A 170 6.86 -21.59 13.56
C SER A 170 6.06 -20.64 14.47
N ALA A 171 5.32 -19.68 13.90
CA ALA A 171 4.57 -18.69 14.64
C ALA A 171 3.28 -19.31 15.21
N GLY A 172 3.25 -19.55 16.53
CA GLY A 172 2.05 -20.03 17.23
C GLY A 172 0.85 -19.09 17.11
N ASP A 173 -0.35 -19.55 17.48
CA ASP A 173 -1.61 -18.80 17.27
C ASP A 173 -1.69 -17.42 17.93
N ASP A 174 -0.86 -17.18 18.94
CA ASP A 174 -0.79 -15.92 19.70
C ASP A 174 0.14 -14.87 19.05
N THR A 175 0.67 -15.15 17.86
CA THR A 175 1.52 -14.20 17.13
C THR A 175 0.73 -13.08 16.50
N SER A 176 1.40 -11.96 16.35
CA SER A 176 0.85 -10.73 15.82
C SER A 176 0.73 -10.78 14.30
N TRP A 177 -0.48 -11.03 13.81
CA TRP A 177 -0.73 -11.19 12.36
C TRP A 177 -0.81 -9.84 11.68
N CYS A 178 -0.09 -9.66 10.56
CA CYS A 178 -0.25 -8.47 9.72
C CYS A 178 -1.44 -8.65 8.79
N PRO A 179 -2.33 -7.65 8.63
CA PRO A 179 -3.48 -7.77 7.74
C PRO A 179 -3.11 -8.14 6.30
N LEU A 180 -1.94 -7.74 5.80
CA LEU A 180 -1.52 -8.04 4.43
C LEU A 180 -1.17 -9.52 4.21
N GLN A 181 -1.05 -10.34 5.26
CA GLN A 181 -0.82 -11.78 5.14
C GLN A 181 -2.01 -12.49 4.48
N ASP A 182 -3.23 -12.00 4.72
CA ASP A 182 -4.47 -12.58 4.18
C ASP A 182 -4.61 -12.40 2.66
N LEU A 183 -3.81 -11.52 2.05
CA LEU A 183 -3.76 -11.36 0.60
C LEU A 183 -3.21 -12.60 -0.11
N GLY A 184 -2.47 -13.47 0.60
CA GLY A 184 -1.85 -14.65 -0.02
C GLY A 184 -0.88 -14.31 -1.15
N LEU A 185 -0.34 -13.09 -1.17
CA LEU A 185 0.44 -12.54 -2.28
C LEU A 185 1.81 -13.22 -2.43
N PHE A 186 2.31 -13.84 -1.37
CA PHE A 186 3.62 -14.50 -1.31
C PHE A 186 3.50 -16.01 -1.13
N GLU A 187 4.25 -16.73 -1.95
CA GLU A 187 4.53 -18.16 -1.81
C GLU A 187 6.02 -18.35 -1.51
N GLU A 188 6.34 -19.24 -0.56
CA GLU A 188 7.70 -19.66 -0.27
C GLU A 188 7.94 -21.03 -0.90
N VAL A 189 9.04 -21.15 -1.64
CA VAL A 189 9.48 -22.43 -2.21
C VAL A 189 10.94 -22.68 -1.87
N THR A 190 11.26 -23.93 -1.55
CA THR A 190 12.65 -24.36 -1.38
C THR A 190 13.24 -24.68 -2.75
N ALA A 191 14.29 -23.96 -3.15
CA ALA A 191 15.04 -24.25 -4.36
C ALA A 191 15.89 -25.52 -4.21
N ASP A 192 16.38 -26.06 -5.33
CA ASP A 192 17.17 -27.30 -5.36
C ASP A 192 18.44 -27.24 -4.48
N ASP A 193 18.98 -26.04 -4.26
CA ASP A 193 20.14 -25.80 -3.41
C ASP A 193 19.80 -25.53 -1.93
N GLY A 194 18.53 -25.74 -1.54
CA GLY A 194 18.04 -25.60 -0.17
C GLY A 194 17.68 -24.17 0.23
N ARG A 195 17.85 -23.18 -0.65
CA ARG A 195 17.50 -21.77 -0.32
C ARG A 195 15.99 -21.53 -0.44
N THR A 196 15.44 -20.77 0.50
CA THR A 196 14.07 -20.24 0.39
C THR A 196 14.00 -19.15 -0.67
N VAL A 197 13.10 -19.33 -1.63
CA VAL A 197 12.78 -18.36 -2.69
C VAL A 197 11.34 -17.90 -2.50
N TYR A 198 11.15 -16.60 -2.58
CA TYR A 198 9.84 -15.94 -2.51
C TYR A 198 9.31 -15.72 -3.92
N LEU A 199 8.05 -16.05 -4.13
CA LEU A 199 7.30 -15.86 -5.37
C LEU A 199 6.13 -14.94 -5.10
N VAL A 200 5.99 -13.89 -5.90
CA VAL A 200 5.03 -12.82 -5.64
C VAL A 200 3.98 -12.79 -6.75
N GLY A 201 2.70 -12.92 -6.39
CA GLY A 201 1.58 -12.78 -7.32
C GLY A 201 1.41 -13.94 -8.32
N ARG A 202 1.70 -15.18 -7.89
CA ARG A 202 1.45 -16.36 -8.75
C ARG A 202 -0.03 -16.70 -8.92
N ASN A 203 -0.84 -16.37 -7.92
CA ASN A 203 -2.26 -16.69 -7.91
C ASN A 203 -3.07 -15.46 -8.32
N ALA A 204 -4.24 -15.70 -8.91
CA ALA A 204 -5.18 -14.61 -9.15
C ALA A 204 -5.55 -13.93 -7.81
N PRO A 205 -5.56 -12.59 -7.76
CA PRO A 205 -5.80 -11.86 -6.53
C PRO A 205 -7.25 -12.02 -6.08
N LEU A 206 -7.48 -12.91 -5.11
CA LEU A 206 -8.79 -13.07 -4.52
C LEU A 206 -9.16 -11.81 -3.72
N GLY A 207 -10.38 -11.30 -3.92
CA GLY A 207 -10.89 -10.15 -3.19
C GLY A 207 -10.45 -8.77 -3.71
N LEU A 208 -9.67 -8.69 -4.80
CA LEU A 208 -9.41 -7.41 -5.47
C LEU A 208 -10.66 -6.99 -6.26
N SER A 209 -11.37 -5.97 -5.78
CA SER A 209 -12.62 -5.49 -6.38
C SER A 209 -12.39 -4.46 -7.49
N SER A 210 -13.37 -4.32 -8.41
CA SER A 210 -13.42 -3.25 -9.41
C SER A 210 -13.29 -1.86 -8.76
N ARG A 211 -13.88 -1.66 -7.57
CA ARG A 211 -13.79 -0.41 -6.80
C ARG A 211 -12.35 -0.05 -6.43
N VAL A 212 -11.60 -1.00 -5.87
CA VAL A 212 -10.19 -0.78 -5.48
C VAL A 212 -9.31 -0.63 -6.72
N PHE A 213 -9.61 -1.39 -7.77
CA PHE A 213 -8.90 -1.24 -9.03
C PHE A 213 -9.14 0.15 -9.66
N LEU A 214 -10.38 0.65 -9.67
CA LEU A 214 -10.70 2.01 -10.12
C LEU A 214 -9.98 3.07 -9.27
N PHE A 215 -9.97 2.91 -7.94
CA PHE A 215 -9.20 3.79 -7.06
C PHE A 215 -7.73 3.86 -7.50
N SER A 216 -7.11 2.70 -7.74
CA SER A 216 -5.72 2.63 -8.19
C SER A 216 -5.48 3.25 -9.56
N LEU A 217 -6.44 3.12 -10.50
CA LEU A 217 -6.38 3.78 -11.80
C LEU A 217 -6.45 5.29 -11.65
N ILE A 218 -7.43 5.83 -10.92
CA ILE A 218 -7.56 7.28 -10.72
C ILE A 218 -6.29 7.86 -10.11
N ASP A 219 -5.75 7.22 -9.08
CA ASP A 219 -4.49 7.61 -8.46
C ASP A 219 -3.32 7.58 -9.45
N TYR A 220 -3.18 6.48 -10.21
CA TYR A 220 -2.10 6.34 -11.18
C TYR A 220 -2.17 7.38 -12.29
N PHE A 221 -3.35 7.62 -12.87
CA PHE A 221 -3.57 8.65 -13.89
C PHE A 221 -3.28 10.06 -13.34
N LYS A 222 -3.64 10.34 -12.09
CA LYS A 222 -3.26 11.59 -11.42
C LYS A 222 -1.73 11.72 -11.34
N ARG A 223 -1.02 10.69 -10.89
CA ARG A 223 0.45 10.69 -10.79
C ARG A 223 1.14 10.81 -12.15
N GLN A 224 0.58 10.22 -13.20
CA GLN A 224 1.09 10.36 -14.58
C GLN A 224 0.66 11.69 -15.24
N ASN A 225 -0.19 12.49 -14.60
CA ASN A 225 -0.74 13.75 -15.10
C ASN A 225 -1.32 13.65 -16.53
N THR A 226 -2.13 12.61 -16.76
CA THR A 226 -2.81 12.36 -18.04
C THR A 226 -4.22 11.82 -17.80
N ASN A 227 -5.02 11.79 -18.86
CA ASN A 227 -6.35 11.17 -18.90
C ASN A 227 -6.41 9.98 -19.88
N SER A 228 -5.29 9.62 -20.53
CA SER A 228 -5.18 8.43 -21.39
C SER A 228 -3.83 7.74 -21.20
N LEU A 229 -3.85 6.41 -21.10
CA LEU A 229 -2.68 5.54 -20.96
C LEU A 229 -2.86 4.25 -21.78
N SER A 230 -1.76 3.69 -22.30
CA SER A 230 -1.84 2.38 -22.95
C SER A 230 -2.03 1.26 -21.93
N LEU A 231 -2.61 0.13 -22.36
CA LEU A 231 -2.74 -1.07 -21.53
C LEU A 231 -1.38 -1.52 -20.98
N THR A 232 -0.34 -1.54 -21.83
CA THR A 232 1.03 -1.86 -21.43
C THR A 232 1.53 -0.99 -20.28
N LYS A 233 1.18 0.30 -20.25
CA LYS A 233 1.59 1.23 -19.18
C LYS A 233 0.82 0.98 -17.87
N ILE A 234 -0.43 0.53 -17.93
CA ILE A 234 -1.22 0.12 -16.75
C ILE A 234 -0.72 -1.22 -16.18
N VAL A 235 -0.22 -2.11 -17.03
CA VAL A 235 0.23 -3.44 -16.61
C VAL A 235 1.67 -3.40 -16.10
N HIS A 236 2.57 -2.74 -16.83
CA HIS A 236 4.02 -2.82 -16.60
C HIS A 236 4.66 -1.48 -16.19
N GLY A 237 3.88 -0.40 -16.12
CA GLY A 237 4.40 0.89 -15.72
C GLY A 237 4.93 0.88 -14.29
N GLU A 238 5.95 1.69 -14.02
CA GLU A 238 6.44 1.89 -12.65
C GLU A 238 5.30 2.33 -11.73
N PHE A 239 5.10 1.62 -10.61
CA PHE A 239 3.99 1.84 -9.65
C PHE A 239 2.60 1.86 -10.30
N SER A 240 2.43 1.14 -11.41
CA SER A 240 1.13 0.93 -12.08
C SER A 240 0.29 -0.12 -11.34
N PRO A 241 -1.04 -0.14 -11.54
CA PRO A 241 -1.90 -1.17 -10.95
C PRO A 241 -1.43 -2.60 -11.23
N GLY A 242 -1.01 -2.92 -12.46
CA GLY A 242 -0.53 -4.26 -12.77
C GLY A 242 0.79 -4.61 -12.09
N SER A 243 1.69 -3.64 -11.91
CA SER A 243 2.96 -3.88 -11.22
C SER A 243 2.81 -4.05 -9.72
N VAL A 244 1.95 -3.24 -9.08
CA VAL A 244 1.69 -3.29 -7.64
C VAL A 244 0.89 -4.55 -7.29
N PHE A 245 -0.24 -4.79 -7.95
CA PHE A 245 -1.10 -5.95 -7.67
C PHE A 245 -0.61 -7.26 -8.29
N ARG A 246 0.49 -7.24 -9.05
CA ARG A 246 1.05 -8.40 -9.78
C ARG A 246 0.07 -9.03 -10.77
N LEU A 247 -0.50 -8.20 -11.63
CA LEU A 247 -1.49 -8.61 -12.63
C LEU A 247 -0.85 -8.79 -14.00
N ASP A 248 -1.31 -9.80 -14.73
CA ASP A 248 -1.05 -9.92 -16.15
C ASP A 248 -2.03 -9.09 -17.01
N ASN A 249 -1.81 -9.08 -18.33
CA ASN A 249 -2.68 -8.34 -19.27
C ASN A 249 -4.14 -8.80 -19.21
N PHE A 250 -4.39 -10.10 -19.01
CA PHE A 250 -5.75 -10.65 -19.00
C PHE A 250 -6.50 -10.21 -17.74
N GLN A 251 -5.85 -10.28 -16.58
CA GLN A 251 -6.41 -9.84 -15.31
C GLN A 251 -6.66 -8.33 -15.29
N VAL A 252 -5.73 -7.52 -15.81
CA VAL A 252 -5.94 -6.08 -15.94
C VAL A 252 -7.14 -5.78 -16.85
N SER A 253 -7.21 -6.41 -18.02
CA SER A 253 -8.33 -6.19 -18.96
C SER A 253 -9.67 -6.57 -18.33
N SER A 254 -9.74 -7.72 -17.65
CA SER A 254 -10.94 -8.18 -16.95
C SER A 254 -11.39 -7.20 -15.85
N LEU A 255 -10.44 -6.63 -15.09
CA LEU A 255 -10.75 -5.63 -14.06
C LEU A 255 -11.19 -4.30 -14.68
N ILE A 256 -10.63 -3.90 -15.82
CA ILE A 256 -11.09 -2.70 -16.55
C ILE A 256 -12.54 -2.89 -17.00
N GLU A 257 -12.88 -4.03 -17.59
CA GLU A 257 -14.26 -4.33 -18.00
C GLU A 257 -15.22 -4.32 -16.80
N GLY A 258 -14.80 -4.87 -15.66
CA GLY A 258 -15.54 -4.81 -14.40
C GLY A 258 -15.80 -3.36 -13.95
N VAL A 259 -14.77 -2.52 -14.02
CA VAL A 259 -14.88 -1.08 -13.72
C VAL A 259 -15.83 -0.37 -14.69
N GLU A 260 -15.74 -0.60 -15.99
CA GLU A 260 -16.64 0.01 -16.99
C GLU A 260 -18.10 -0.32 -16.70
N LYS A 261 -18.35 -1.58 -16.32
CA LYS A 261 -19.70 -2.08 -16.00
C LYS A 261 -20.26 -1.50 -14.71
N GLU A 262 -19.44 -1.40 -13.66
CA GLU A 262 -19.87 -0.98 -12.32
C GLU A 262 -19.89 0.54 -12.13
N PHE A 263 -19.01 1.28 -12.83
CA PHE A 263 -18.78 2.71 -12.60
C PHE A 263 -19.04 3.58 -13.84
N GLY A 264 -20.01 3.21 -14.67
CA GLY A 264 -20.73 4.14 -15.55
C GLY A 264 -19.87 5.04 -16.45
N GLY A 265 -18.86 4.49 -17.13
CA GLY A 265 -18.06 5.22 -18.12
C GLY A 265 -16.95 6.11 -17.54
N VAL A 266 -16.67 6.05 -16.23
CA VAL A 266 -15.50 6.68 -15.62
C VAL A 266 -14.21 6.25 -16.31
N VAL A 267 -14.14 4.96 -16.64
CA VAL A 267 -13.07 4.39 -17.46
C VAL A 267 -13.69 3.98 -18.78
N ARG A 268 -12.91 4.12 -19.86
CA ARG A 268 -13.24 3.55 -21.16
C ARG A 268 -12.06 2.78 -21.71
N PHE A 269 -12.28 1.52 -22.09
CA PHE A 269 -11.28 0.72 -22.78
C PHE A 269 -11.47 0.78 -24.29
N ILE A 270 -10.47 1.30 -24.99
CA ILE A 270 -10.37 1.24 -26.44
C ILE A 270 -9.45 0.07 -26.78
N ASP A 271 -10.04 -1.02 -27.26
CA ASP A 271 -9.32 -2.18 -27.78
C ASP A 271 -9.63 -2.34 -29.28
N THR A 272 -8.69 -1.92 -30.11
CA THR A 272 -8.71 -2.11 -31.56
C THR A 272 -7.47 -2.89 -31.97
N ALA A 273 -7.46 -3.42 -33.20
CA ALA A 273 -6.34 -4.21 -33.72
C ALA A 273 -4.97 -3.51 -33.59
N ASP A 274 -4.96 -2.17 -33.64
CA ASP A 274 -3.74 -1.36 -33.62
C ASP A 274 -3.55 -0.58 -32.30
N THR A 275 -4.51 -0.58 -31.37
CA THR A 275 -4.47 0.29 -30.19
C THR A 275 -5.21 -0.29 -29.00
N GLN A 276 -4.50 -0.39 -27.87
CA GLN A 276 -5.06 -0.72 -26.56
C GLN A 276 -4.84 0.44 -25.59
N GLN A 277 -5.88 1.23 -25.35
CA GLN A 277 -5.82 2.44 -24.54
C GLN A 277 -6.96 2.51 -23.52
N ILE A 278 -6.62 2.98 -22.33
CA ILE A 278 -7.53 3.25 -21.23
C ILE A 278 -7.66 4.76 -21.11
N ILE A 279 -8.90 5.25 -21.16
CA ILE A 279 -9.22 6.66 -20.97
C ILE A 279 -9.97 6.82 -19.65
N LEU A 280 -9.56 7.82 -18.86
CA LEU A 280 -10.20 8.18 -17.60
C LEU A 280 -10.94 9.50 -17.74
N ASP A 281 -12.25 9.48 -17.51
CA ASP A 281 -13.07 10.68 -17.33
C ASP A 281 -13.24 10.97 -15.83
N LYS A 282 -12.46 11.93 -15.34
CA LYS A 282 -12.47 12.36 -13.94
C LYS A 282 -13.78 13.03 -13.51
N THR A 283 -14.58 13.54 -14.46
CA THR A 283 -15.85 14.23 -14.15
C THR A 283 -16.94 13.26 -13.72
N LEU A 284 -16.81 12.00 -14.11
CA LEU A 284 -17.73 10.92 -13.75
C LEU A 284 -17.26 10.18 -12.49
N ALA A 285 -16.07 10.49 -11.97
CA ALA A 285 -15.48 9.77 -10.86
C ALA A 285 -16.41 9.78 -9.63
N PRO A 286 -16.56 8.64 -8.92
CA PRO A 286 -17.40 8.60 -7.73
C PRO A 286 -16.89 9.59 -6.66
N ALA A 287 -17.79 10.12 -5.82
CA ALA A 287 -17.44 11.11 -4.79
C ALA A 287 -16.33 10.67 -3.83
N TRP A 288 -16.17 9.37 -3.59
CA TRP A 288 -15.07 8.86 -2.77
C TRP A 288 -13.68 9.12 -3.39
N ALA A 289 -13.59 9.35 -4.69
CA ALA A 289 -12.34 9.65 -5.39
C ALA A 289 -11.86 11.09 -5.17
N ASP A 290 -12.66 11.96 -4.55
CA ASP A 290 -12.30 13.35 -4.27
C ASP A 290 -11.03 13.47 -3.41
N CYS A 291 -10.82 12.50 -2.51
CA CYS A 291 -9.61 12.44 -1.69
C CYS A 291 -8.32 12.24 -2.52
N LEU A 292 -8.45 11.65 -3.71
CA LEU A 292 -7.37 11.54 -4.67
C LEU A 292 -7.32 12.75 -5.58
N LEU A 293 -8.44 13.27 -6.06
CA LEU A 293 -8.47 14.35 -7.06
C LEU A 293 -8.13 15.73 -6.49
N GLY A 294 -8.16 15.90 -5.16
CA GLY A 294 -7.88 17.18 -4.50
C GLY A 294 -9.06 18.14 -4.54
N VAL A 295 -10.25 17.64 -4.88
CA VAL A 295 -11.51 18.38 -4.83
C VAL A 295 -11.94 18.43 -3.37
N GLY A 296 -11.38 19.35 -2.58
CA GLY A 296 -11.71 19.43 -1.15
C GLY A 296 -10.83 20.31 -0.26
N GLU A 297 -9.71 20.86 -0.75
CA GLU A 297 -8.93 21.83 0.05
C GLU A 297 -9.38 23.29 -0.15
N GLU A 298 -10.39 23.58 -1.00
CA GLU A 298 -10.91 24.95 -1.22
C GLU A 298 -12.23 25.29 -0.51
N LEU A 299 -12.78 24.40 0.33
CA LEU A 299 -14.00 24.71 1.09
C LEU A 299 -13.83 24.32 2.55
N ASN A 300 -13.08 25.14 3.29
CA ASN A 300 -13.34 25.54 4.68
C ASN A 300 -12.25 26.53 5.10
N VAL A 301 -12.44 27.79 4.67
CA VAL A 301 -11.93 28.97 5.40
C VAL A 301 -12.74 29.12 6.68
#